data_AF-A0A6M4G6Z3-F1
#
_entry.id   AF-A0A6M4G6Z3-F1
#
_cell.length_a   1.000
_cell.length_b   1.000
_cell.length_c   1.000
_cell.angle_alpha   90.00
_cell.angle_beta   90.00
_cell.angle_gamma   90.00
#
_symmetry.space_group_name_H-M   'P 1'
#
loop_
_entity.id
_entity.type
_entity.pdbx_description
1 polymer ?
#
loop_
_entity_poly.entity_id
_entity_poly.type
_entity_poly.pdbx_seq_one_letter_code
_entity_poly.pdbx_strand_id
1 'polypeptide(L)'
;MTEDEILLRNLELAVGLPAGWQALYRQLINDVAKVDGTTTVVQAKEKFGEMRVYLKTYSEPAFALTDAATARSRTLCQTCAKPAVLSRTTDGFHATVCPQHADGFAPAKFTPMRHVRVLIPRSR
;
A
#
# COMPACT_ATOMS: atom_id res chain seq x y z
N MET A 1 9.34 22.81 3.33
CA MET A 1 8.78 22.30 2.08
C MET A 1 7.36 22.81 1.96
N THR A 2 6.97 23.29 0.79
CA THR A 2 5.57 23.63 0.48
C THR A 2 4.73 22.35 0.37
N GLU A 3 3.40 22.48 0.38
CA GLU A 3 2.51 21.33 0.16
C GLU A 3 2.73 20.69 -1.22
N ASP A 4 3.00 21.51 -2.24
CA ASP A 4 3.33 21.02 -3.59
C ASP A 4 4.63 20.21 -3.61
N GLU A 5 5.67 20.65 -2.91
CA GLU A 5 6.93 19.91 -2.77
C GLU A 5 6.72 18.58 -2.03
N ILE A 6 5.86 18.56 -1.01
CA ILE A 6 5.49 17.33 -0.28
C ILE A 6 4.74 16.38 -1.20
N LEU A 7 3.76 16.88 -1.97
CA LEU A 7 2.98 16.10 -2.93
C LEU A 7 3.90 15.44 -3.97
N LEU A 8 4.79 16.22 -4.60
CA LEU A 8 5.72 15.71 -5.60
C LEU A 8 6.63 14.62 -5.03
N ARG A 9 7.23 14.86 -3.85
CA ARG A 9 8.08 13.87 -3.17
C ARG A 9 7.33 12.59 -2.82
N ASN A 10 6.08 12.70 -2.36
CA ASN A 10 5.26 11.52 -2.09
C ASN A 10 4.96 10.75 -3.39
N LEU A 11 4.64 11.44 -4.49
CA LEU A 11 4.35 10.80 -5.78
C LEU A 11 5.55 10.07 -6.38
N GLU A 12 6.78 10.52 -6.13
CA GLU A 12 8.01 9.86 -6.59
C GLU A 12 8.18 8.45 -6.03
N LEU A 13 7.70 8.19 -4.80
CA LEU A 13 7.80 6.87 -4.16
C LEU A 13 7.02 5.77 -4.90
N ALA A 14 6.15 6.12 -5.85
CA ALA A 14 5.45 5.16 -6.69
C ALA A 14 6.41 4.21 -7.43
N VAL A 15 7.61 4.69 -7.80
CA VAL A 15 8.59 3.89 -8.55
C VAL A 15 9.11 2.68 -7.76
N GLY A 16 9.09 2.74 -6.43
CA GLY A 16 9.50 1.63 -5.56
C GLY A 16 8.44 0.55 -5.36
N LEU A 17 7.25 0.74 -5.95
CA LEU A 17 6.13 -0.21 -5.85
C LEU A 17 6.02 -1.08 -7.11
N PRO A 18 5.46 -2.30 -6.96
CA PRO A 18 5.06 -3.11 -8.11
C PRO A 18 4.21 -2.33 -9.11
N ALA A 19 4.49 -2.51 -10.40
CA ALA A 19 3.92 -1.71 -11.50
C ALA A 19 2.38 -1.64 -11.46
N GLY A 20 1.73 -2.75 -11.16
CA GLY A 20 0.28 -2.87 -11.07
C GLY A 20 -0.36 -2.09 -9.91
N TRP A 21 0.42 -1.61 -8.94
CA TRP A 21 -0.08 -0.82 -7.82
C TRP A 21 0.27 0.67 -7.91
N GLN A 22 1.11 1.08 -8.85
CA GLN A 22 1.58 2.47 -8.93
C GLN A 22 0.42 3.45 -9.17
N ALA A 23 -0.56 3.08 -10.01
CA ALA A 23 -1.75 3.90 -10.24
C ALA A 23 -2.60 4.06 -8.96
N LEU A 24 -2.83 2.96 -8.23
CA LEU A 24 -3.52 2.97 -6.94
C LEU A 24 -2.79 3.86 -5.92
N TYR A 25 -1.46 3.78 -5.86
CA TYR A 25 -0.66 4.62 -4.98
C TYR A 25 -0.74 6.10 -5.35
N ARG A 26 -0.62 6.45 -6.62
CA ARG A 26 -0.74 7.85 -7.08
C ARG A 26 -2.12 8.42 -6.74
N GLN A 27 -3.18 7.63 -6.90
CA GLN A 27 -4.52 8.02 -6.49
C GLN A 27 -4.58 8.28 -4.98
N LEU A 28 -4.07 7.36 -4.17
CA LEU A 28 -3.98 7.52 -2.71
C LEU A 28 -3.27 8.83 -2.32
N ILE A 29 -2.12 9.14 -2.91
CA ILE A 29 -1.37 10.34 -2.56
C ILE A 29 -2.12 11.63 -2.91
N ASN A 30 -2.82 11.66 -4.06
CA ASN A 30 -3.67 12.80 -4.41
C ASN A 30 -4.83 12.95 -3.42
N ASP A 31 -5.45 11.84 -3.01
CA ASP A 31 -6.57 11.88 -2.06
C ASP A 31 -6.09 12.28 -0.65
N VAL A 32 -4.90 11.85 -0.24
CA VAL A 32 -4.25 12.28 1.00
C VAL A 32 -3.96 13.78 0.97
N ALA A 33 -3.40 14.32 -0.12
CA ALA A 33 -3.10 15.74 -0.22
C ALA A 33 -4.34 16.64 -0.13
N LYS A 34 -5.51 16.16 -0.59
CA LYS A 34 -6.79 16.88 -0.46
C LYS A 34 -7.29 16.97 0.98
N VAL A 35 -6.99 15.99 1.83
CA VAL A 35 -7.44 15.95 3.23
C VAL A 35 -6.38 16.48 4.20
N ASP A 36 -5.10 16.38 3.83
CA ASP A 36 -3.95 16.84 4.59
C ASP A 36 -2.71 17.00 3.68
N GLY A 37 -2.53 18.20 3.13
CA GLY A 37 -1.40 18.57 2.27
C GLY A 37 -0.03 18.52 2.95
N THR A 38 0.01 18.42 4.28
CA THR A 38 1.26 18.35 5.06
C THR A 38 1.71 16.90 5.32
N THR A 39 0.87 15.91 4.98
CA THR A 39 1.20 14.49 5.18
C THR A 39 2.42 14.10 4.36
N THR A 40 3.47 13.65 5.05
CA THR A 40 4.68 13.10 4.42
C THR A 40 4.68 11.57 4.51
N VAL A 41 4.90 10.90 3.37
CA VAL A 41 5.13 9.46 3.33
C VAL A 41 6.61 9.17 3.61
N VAL A 42 6.88 8.31 4.58
CA VAL A 42 8.25 7.88 4.90
C VAL A 42 8.66 6.62 4.12
N GLN A 43 7.69 5.77 3.77
CA GLN A 43 7.95 4.56 3.01
C GLN A 43 6.69 4.08 2.29
N ALA A 44 6.85 3.62 1.05
CA ALA A 44 5.88 2.81 0.32
C ALA A 44 6.57 1.52 -0.12
N LYS A 45 5.97 0.36 0.16
CA LYS A 45 6.55 -0.95 -0.20
C LYS A 45 5.51 -2.04 -0.40
N GLU A 46 5.90 -3.11 -1.08
CA GLU A 46 5.23 -4.41 -1.00
C GLU A 46 5.64 -5.11 0.31
N LYS A 47 4.68 -5.75 0.96
CA LYS A 47 4.94 -6.61 2.11
C LYS A 47 3.89 -7.71 2.23
N PHE A 48 4.29 -8.96 2.04
CA PHE A 48 3.41 -10.14 2.15
C PHE A 48 2.21 -10.13 1.18
N GLY A 49 2.42 -9.65 -0.04
CA GLY A 49 1.40 -9.56 -1.09
C GLY A 49 0.47 -8.35 -0.95
N GLU A 50 0.80 -7.35 -0.15
CA GLU A 50 0.02 -6.11 -0.04
C GLU A 50 0.89 -4.85 -0.12
N MET A 51 0.29 -3.74 -0.52
CA MET A 51 0.91 -2.43 -0.50
C MET A 51 0.85 -1.85 0.92
N ARG A 52 1.98 -1.38 1.44
CA ARG A 52 2.09 -0.68 2.72
C ARG A 52 2.59 0.73 2.51
N VAL A 53 1.89 1.70 3.09
CA VAL A 53 2.26 3.12 3.09
C VAL A 53 2.38 3.59 4.52
N TYR A 54 3.55 4.14 4.87
CA TYR A 54 3.87 4.60 6.20
C TYR A 54 3.95 6.12 6.19
N LEU A 55 3.19 6.77 7.06
CA LEU A 55 3.13 8.22 7.20
C LEU A 55 4.03 8.67 8.35
N LYS A 56 4.65 9.85 8.21
CA LYS A 56 5.55 10.42 9.23
C LYS A 56 4.82 10.80 10.51
N THR A 57 3.63 11.38 10.35
CA THR A 57 2.82 11.93 11.44
C THR A 57 1.44 11.31 11.37
N TYR A 58 0.82 11.12 12.54
CA TYR A 58 -0.57 10.65 12.61
C TYR A 58 -1.53 11.71 12.08
N SER A 59 -2.40 11.29 11.17
CA SER A 59 -3.51 12.05 10.61
C SER A 59 -4.62 11.04 10.32
N GLU A 60 -5.67 11.01 11.13
CA GLU A 60 -6.72 10.00 11.01
C GLU A 60 -7.33 9.90 9.59
N PRO A 61 -7.67 11.00 8.89
CA PRO A 61 -8.18 10.88 7.52
C PRO A 61 -7.15 10.31 6.54
N ALA A 62 -5.89 10.73 6.61
CA ALA A 62 -4.84 10.18 5.75
C ALA A 62 -4.60 8.70 6.02
N PHE A 63 -4.59 8.31 7.30
CA PHE A 63 -4.44 6.94 7.73
C PHE A 63 -5.61 6.05 7.28
N ALA A 64 -6.85 6.54 7.31
CA ALA A 64 -8.01 5.81 6.78
C ALA A 64 -7.88 5.55 5.27
N LEU A 65 -7.40 6.53 4.51
CA LEU A 65 -7.10 6.36 3.08
C LEU A 65 -6.00 5.32 2.84
N THR A 66 -4.92 5.33 3.65
CA THR A 66 -3.85 4.32 3.51
C THR A 66 -4.34 2.90 3.81
N ASP A 67 -5.25 2.73 4.78
CA ASP A 67 -5.83 1.41 5.08
C ASP A 67 -6.72 0.91 3.94
N ALA A 68 -7.55 1.80 3.38
CA ALA A 68 -8.39 1.48 2.23
C ALA A 68 -7.55 1.09 1.00
N ALA A 69 -6.48 1.83 0.72
CA ALA A 69 -5.56 1.51 -0.37
C ALA A 69 -4.82 0.18 -0.13
N THR A 70 -4.40 -0.09 1.12
CA THR A 70 -3.81 -1.39 1.48
C THR A 70 -4.79 -2.52 1.22
N ALA A 71 -6.03 -2.40 1.71
CA ALA A 71 -7.07 -3.40 1.48
C ALA A 71 -7.35 -3.61 -0.01
N ARG A 72 -7.37 -2.53 -0.81
CA ARG A 72 -7.55 -2.59 -2.26
C ARG A 72 -6.40 -3.31 -2.97
N SER A 73 -5.15 -3.09 -2.54
CA SER A 73 -3.99 -3.74 -3.18
C SER A 73 -4.05 -5.28 -3.12
N ARG A 74 -4.70 -5.85 -2.08
CA ARG A 74 -4.88 -7.30 -1.90
C ARG A 74 -5.78 -7.95 -2.95
N THR A 75 -6.47 -7.16 -3.76
CA THR A 75 -7.36 -7.66 -4.83
C THR A 75 -6.86 -7.30 -6.23
N LEU A 76 -5.73 -6.60 -6.34
CA LEU A 76 -5.15 -6.16 -7.60
C LEU A 76 -3.80 -6.83 -7.81
N CYS A 77 -3.57 -7.35 -9.01
CA CYS A 77 -2.30 -7.96 -9.38
C CYS A 77 -1.19 -6.93 -9.25
N GLN A 78 -0.16 -7.25 -8.46
CA GLN A 78 0.99 -6.37 -8.26
C GLN A 78 1.75 -6.06 -9.56
N THR A 79 1.60 -6.89 -10.60
CA THR A 79 2.25 -6.69 -11.90
C THR A 79 1.40 -5.87 -12.87
N CYS A 80 0.09 -6.12 -12.97
CA CYS A 80 -0.75 -5.55 -14.05
C CYS A 80 -2.08 -4.93 -13.61
N ALA A 81 -2.34 -4.78 -12.31
CA ALA A 81 -3.55 -4.20 -11.73
C ALA A 81 -4.88 -4.95 -11.99
N LYS A 82 -4.88 -6.05 -12.76
CA LYS A 82 -6.08 -6.89 -12.96
C LYS A 82 -6.52 -7.56 -11.65
N PRO A 83 -7.79 -8.00 -11.52
CA PRO A 83 -8.25 -8.78 -10.37
C PRO A 83 -7.34 -9.97 -10.07
N ALA A 84 -7.01 -10.14 -8.79
CA ALA A 84 -6.00 -11.07 -8.32
C ALA A 84 -6.34 -11.61 -6.93
N VAL A 85 -5.63 -12.68 -6.57
CA VAL A 85 -5.73 -13.29 -5.24
C VAL A 85 -4.36 -13.37 -4.59
N LEU A 86 -4.35 -13.33 -3.26
CA LEU A 86 -3.14 -13.61 -2.50
C LEU A 86 -2.69 -15.05 -2.80
N SER A 87 -1.46 -15.19 -3.24
CA SER A 87 -0.83 -16.45 -3.61
C SER A 87 0.54 -16.55 -2.95
N ARG A 88 1.08 -17.77 -2.88
CA ARG A 88 2.38 -18.04 -2.28
C ARG A 88 3.17 -19.08 -3.06
N THR A 89 4.49 -18.96 -3.02
CA THR A 89 5.40 -20.01 -3.48
C THR A 89 5.54 -21.11 -2.42
N THR A 90 6.18 -22.23 -2.79
CA THR A 90 6.58 -23.29 -1.85
C THR A 90 7.53 -22.77 -0.78
N ASP A 91 8.39 -21.82 -1.13
CA ASP A 91 9.43 -21.26 -0.27
C ASP A 91 8.92 -20.14 0.65
N GLY A 92 7.60 -19.87 0.63
CA GLY A 92 6.93 -18.96 1.56
C GLY A 92 6.85 -17.50 1.11
N PHE A 93 7.24 -17.17 -0.11
CA PHE A 93 7.03 -15.83 -0.67
C PHE A 93 5.55 -15.61 -0.97
N HIS A 94 5.02 -14.46 -0.58
CA HIS A 94 3.63 -14.07 -0.82
C HIS A 94 3.57 -12.97 -1.87
N ALA A 95 2.59 -13.06 -2.77
CA ALA A 95 2.32 -12.07 -3.80
C ALA A 95 0.83 -12.04 -4.12
N THR A 96 0.27 -10.88 -4.45
CA THR A 96 -1.09 -10.79 -4.99
C THR A 96 -1.00 -10.76 -6.50
N VAL A 97 -1.38 -11.87 -7.14
CA VAL A 97 -1.19 -12.11 -8.58
C VAL A 97 -2.46 -12.61 -9.25
N CYS A 98 -2.67 -12.20 -10.50
CA CYS A 98 -3.75 -12.72 -11.34
C CYS A 98 -3.32 -14.05 -11.99
N PRO A 99 -4.25 -14.82 -12.59
CA PRO A 99 -3.92 -16.10 -13.21
C PRO A 99 -2.78 -16.03 -14.25
N GLN A 100 -2.68 -14.91 -14.98
CA GLN A 100 -1.63 -14.67 -15.98
C GLN A 100 -0.22 -14.52 -15.37
N HIS A 101 -0.12 -14.07 -14.12
CA HIS A 101 1.14 -13.84 -13.41
C HIS A 101 1.30 -14.77 -12.20
N ALA A 102 0.57 -15.88 -12.17
CA ALA A 102 0.59 -16.85 -11.07
C ALA A 102 1.66 -17.94 -11.24
N ASP A 103 2.55 -17.83 -12.23
CA ASP A 103 3.60 -18.83 -12.43
C ASP A 103 4.51 -18.96 -11.20
N GLY A 104 4.69 -20.18 -10.71
CA GLY A 104 5.38 -20.46 -9.44
C GLY A 104 4.59 -20.14 -8.16
N PHE A 105 3.36 -19.63 -8.27
CA PHE A 105 2.50 -19.29 -7.13
C PHE A 105 1.24 -20.17 -7.08
N ALA A 106 0.85 -20.58 -5.87
CA ALA A 106 -0.43 -21.21 -5.60
C ALA A 106 -1.29 -20.32 -4.68
N PRO A 107 -2.62 -20.28 -4.84
CA PRO A 107 -3.49 -19.50 -3.96
C PRO A 107 -3.24 -19.79 -2.47
N ALA A 108 -3.08 -18.73 -1.68
CA ALA A 108 -2.82 -18.85 -0.25
C ALA A 108 -4.12 -19.25 0.49
N LYS A 109 -4.01 -20.22 1.39
CA LYS A 109 -5.15 -20.71 2.21
C LYS A 109 -5.47 -19.81 3.40
N PHE A 110 -4.59 -18.88 3.75
CA PHE A 110 -4.76 -17.93 4.85
C PHE A 110 -4.02 -16.63 4.53
N THR A 111 -4.41 -15.54 5.20
CA THR A 111 -3.63 -14.29 5.19
C THR A 111 -2.60 -14.30 6.33
N PRO A 112 -1.30 -14.07 6.07
CA PRO A 112 -0.30 -14.01 7.13
C PRO A 112 -0.39 -12.72 7.95
N MET A 113 -1.11 -11.70 7.47
CA MET A 113 -1.11 -10.37 8.08
C MET A 113 -2.48 -9.96 8.64
N ARG A 114 -2.46 -9.46 9.87
CA ARG A 114 -3.54 -8.67 10.47
C ARG A 114 -3.01 -7.27 10.75
N HIS A 115 -3.74 -6.25 10.32
CA HIS A 115 -3.43 -4.86 10.67
C HIS A 115 -4.17 -4.52 11.95
N VAL A 116 -3.43 -4.08 12.96
CA VAL A 116 -4.00 -3.48 14.16
C VAL A 116 -3.38 -2.10 14.30
N ARG A 117 -4.23 -1.08 14.41
CA ARG A 117 -3.80 0.28 14.74
C ARG A 117 -3.97 0.46 16.24
N VAL A 118 -2.87 0.74 16.93
CA VAL A 118 -2.88 1.04 18.36
C VAL A 118 -2.59 2.51 18.53
N LEU A 119 -3.57 3.27 19.04
CA LEU A 119 -3.39 4.66 19.42
C LEU A 119 -2.99 4.69 20.89
N ILE A 120 -1.74 5.06 21.16
CA ILE A 120 -1.23 5.22 22.52
C ILE A 120 -1.30 6.71 22.86
N PRO A 121 -2.18 7.13 23.78
CA PRO A 121 -2.19 8.52 24.24
C PRO A 121 -0.85 8.85 24.88
N ARG A 122 -0.26 10.01 24.56
CA ARG A 122 0.88 10.49 25.34
C ARG A 122 0.37 10.89 26.73
N SER A 123 0.93 10.30 27.78
CA SER A 123 0.85 10.84 29.13
C SER A 123 1.44 12.26 29.12
N ARG A 124 0.71 13.21 29.69
CA ARG A 124 1.21 14.58 29.91
C ARG A 124 2.41 14.58 30.84
#